data_AF-A0A2P8VYY1-F1
#
_entry.id   AF-A0A2P8VYY1-F1
#
_cell.length_a   1.000
_cell.length_b   1.000
_cell.length_c   1.000
_cell.angle_alpha   90.00
_cell.angle_beta   90.00
_cell.angle_gamma   90.00
#
_symmetry.space_group_name_H-M   'P 1'
#
loop_
_entity.id
_entity.type
_entity.pdbx_description
1 polymer ?
#
loop_
_entity_poly.entity_id
_entity_poly.type
_entity_poly.pdbx_seq_one_letter_code
_entity_poly.pdbx_strand_id
1 'polypeptide(L)'
;MWEWIKGTGRAVVLTTLIVVISVAGIVNPAAAQENTVDYTYTDLSHRDFAGSNLSGTSLAAAEARETNFENADLSKTILTKALFLRANLKGANLSEAFADRVVFDGADLTNAIVLDAIMSSSTFTDAAIAGADFSGTILDRYQTAQMCKYAEGVNPVTGIATRDSLGCR
;
A
#
# COMPACT_ATOMS: atom_id res chain seq x y z
N MET A 1 -44.01 30.66 -60.01
CA MET A 1 -45.03 30.21 -59.04
C MET A 1 -45.13 28.69 -59.12
N TRP A 2 -44.11 28.00 -58.62
CA TRP A 2 -44.14 26.56 -58.36
C TRP A 2 -43.23 26.32 -57.16
N GLU A 3 -43.84 25.77 -56.12
CA GLU A 3 -43.45 25.88 -54.73
C GLU A 3 -42.57 24.70 -54.25
N TRP A 4 -41.59 25.01 -53.41
CA TRP A 4 -41.38 24.45 -52.05
C TRP A 4 -40.90 23.01 -51.74
N ILE A 5 -40.50 22.10 -52.64
CA ILE A 5 -40.27 20.69 -52.20
C ILE A 5 -38.83 20.20 -51.88
N LYS A 6 -37.72 20.88 -52.17
CA LYS A 6 -36.39 20.18 -52.12
C LYS A 6 -35.35 20.66 -51.10
N GLY A 7 -35.77 21.17 -49.94
CA GLY A 7 -34.83 21.76 -48.97
C GLY A 7 -34.60 21.01 -47.64
N THR A 8 -35.58 20.27 -47.12
CA THR A 8 -35.63 20.00 -45.66
C THR A 8 -35.19 18.60 -45.23
N GLY A 9 -35.09 17.63 -46.14
CA GLY A 9 -34.75 16.23 -45.79
C GLY A 9 -33.26 15.93 -45.59
N ARG A 10 -32.35 16.73 -46.16
CA ARG A 10 -30.90 16.50 -46.02
C ARG A 10 -30.34 17.08 -44.73
N ALA A 11 -30.89 18.20 -44.25
CA ALA A 11 -30.40 18.86 -43.04
C ALA A 11 -30.68 18.03 -41.77
N VAL A 12 -31.89 17.48 -41.64
CA VAL A 12 -32.31 16.74 -40.44
C VAL A 12 -31.54 15.42 -40.30
N VAL A 13 -31.37 14.67 -41.39
CA VAL A 13 -30.64 13.40 -41.39
C VAL A 13 -29.15 13.60 -41.10
N LEU A 14 -28.54 14.68 -41.60
CA LEU A 14 -27.15 15.03 -41.28
C LEU A 14 -26.99 15.46 -39.82
N THR A 15 -27.91 16.23 -39.26
CA THR A 15 -27.83 16.63 -37.84
C THR A 15 -28.02 15.46 -36.88
N THR A 16 -28.89 14.49 -37.19
CA THR A 16 -29.05 13.29 -36.36
C THR A 16 -27.84 12.36 -36.45
N LEU A 17 -27.18 12.26 -37.61
CA LEU A 17 -25.95 11.47 -37.75
C LEU A 17 -24.78 12.08 -36.95
N ILE A 18 -24.65 13.40 -36.95
CA ILE A 18 -23.59 14.11 -36.24
C ILE A 18 -23.77 13.97 -34.71
N VAL A 19 -24.99 14.04 -34.20
CA VAL A 19 -25.27 13.88 -32.76
C VAL A 19 -24.97 12.45 -32.30
N VAL A 20 -25.29 11.42 -33.09
CA VAL A 20 -25.00 10.02 -32.72
C VAL A 20 -23.50 9.71 -32.75
N ILE A 21 -22.75 10.26 -33.70
CA ILE A 21 -21.28 10.12 -33.75
C ILE A 21 -20.61 10.91 -32.61
N SER A 22 -21.21 12.02 -32.16
CA SER A 22 -20.72 12.81 -31.03
C SER A 22 -20.86 12.10 -29.68
N VAL A 23 -21.84 11.20 -29.53
CA VAL A 23 -22.08 10.46 -28.27
C VAL A 23 -21.30 9.15 -28.23
N ALA A 24 -21.02 8.52 -29.38
CA ALA A 24 -20.26 7.28 -29.45
C ALA A 24 -18.74 7.44 -29.22
N GLY A 25 -18.22 8.66 -29.33
CA GLY A 25 -16.79 8.98 -29.11
C GLY A 25 -16.40 9.34 -27.68
N ILE A 26 -17.33 9.31 -26.71
CA ILE A 26 -17.09 9.78 -25.33
C ILE A 26 -16.84 8.63 -24.35
N VAL A 27 -17.14 7.39 -24.73
CA VAL A 27 -16.70 6.23 -23.95
C VAL A 27 -15.31 5.81 -24.41
N ASN A 28 -14.31 6.57 -23.99
CA ASN A 28 -13.02 5.96 -23.72
C ASN A 28 -13.25 5.09 -22.47
N PRO A 29 -13.22 3.75 -22.53
CA PRO A 29 -12.78 3.03 -21.36
C PRO A 29 -11.33 3.45 -21.23
N ALA A 30 -11.07 4.50 -20.45
CA ALA A 30 -9.80 4.61 -19.78
C ALA A 30 -9.75 3.35 -18.93
N ALA A 31 -9.26 2.26 -19.52
CA ALA A 31 -8.77 1.13 -18.78
C ALA A 31 -7.88 1.76 -17.72
N ALA A 32 -8.31 1.66 -16.47
CA ALA A 32 -7.51 2.05 -15.33
C ALA A 32 -6.27 1.16 -15.38
N GLN A 33 -5.26 1.60 -16.13
CA GLN A 33 -3.91 1.10 -15.96
C GLN A 33 -3.50 1.65 -14.60
N GLU A 34 -3.78 0.90 -13.54
CA GLU A 34 -3.16 1.12 -12.25
C GLU A 34 -1.66 0.97 -12.50
N ASN A 35 -0.99 2.09 -12.75
CA ASN A 35 0.45 2.11 -12.95
C ASN A 35 1.08 2.05 -11.55
N THR A 36 0.84 0.94 -10.86
CA THR A 36 1.46 0.64 -9.58
C THR A 36 2.96 0.60 -9.82
N VAL A 37 3.68 1.57 -9.24
CA VAL A 37 5.12 1.68 -9.39
C VAL A 37 5.74 0.42 -8.81
N ASP A 38 6.63 -0.23 -9.55
CA ASP A 38 7.38 -1.41 -9.12
C ASP A 38 8.77 -0.98 -8.64
N TYR A 39 9.08 -1.23 -7.36
CA TYR A 39 10.37 -0.94 -6.74
C TYR A 39 11.24 -2.18 -6.54
N THR A 40 10.91 -3.29 -7.22
CA THR A 40 11.68 -4.52 -7.13
C THR A 40 13.16 -4.27 -7.49
N TYR A 41 14.10 -4.75 -6.67
CA TYR A 41 15.56 -4.53 -6.80
C TYR A 41 16.03 -3.06 -6.79
N THR A 42 15.24 -2.13 -6.26
CA THR A 42 15.61 -0.71 -6.23
C THR A 42 16.32 -0.32 -4.93
N ASP A 43 17.33 0.56 -5.04
CA ASP A 43 17.89 1.26 -3.89
C ASP A 43 17.05 2.51 -3.56
N LEU A 44 16.32 2.40 -2.45
CA LEU A 44 15.48 3.43 -1.85
C LEU A 44 16.12 4.02 -0.59
N SER A 45 17.37 3.68 -0.27
CA SER A 45 18.01 4.10 0.96
C SER A 45 18.00 5.62 1.11
N HIS A 46 17.67 6.09 2.32
CA HIS A 46 17.57 7.52 2.67
C HIS A 46 16.52 8.32 1.88
N ARG A 47 15.55 7.67 1.24
CA ARG A 47 14.44 8.37 0.55
C ARG A 47 13.33 8.76 1.51
N ASP A 48 12.47 9.67 1.05
CA ASP A 48 11.28 10.10 1.77
C ASP A 48 10.00 9.69 1.01
N PHE A 49 9.23 8.84 1.66
CA PHE A 49 7.95 8.28 1.25
C PHE A 49 6.86 8.55 2.31
N ALA A 50 7.08 9.49 3.24
CA ALA A 50 6.11 9.78 4.29
C ALA A 50 4.73 10.14 3.69
N GLY A 51 3.68 9.53 4.23
CA GLY A 51 2.29 9.71 3.78
C GLY A 51 1.99 9.23 2.36
N SER A 52 2.94 8.57 1.68
CA SER A 52 2.73 8.08 0.33
C SER A 52 1.76 6.89 0.29
N ASN A 53 1.05 6.74 -0.82
CA ASN A 53 0.28 5.54 -1.11
C ASN A 53 1.11 4.58 -1.97
N LEU A 54 1.52 3.48 -1.37
CA LEU A 54 2.26 2.37 -1.97
C LEU A 54 1.46 1.07 -1.86
N SER A 55 0.14 1.16 -1.65
CA SER A 55 -0.72 -0.02 -1.53
C SER A 55 -0.56 -0.93 -2.75
N GLY A 56 -0.34 -2.23 -2.51
CA GLY A 56 -0.20 -3.23 -3.57
C GLY A 56 1.13 -3.18 -4.35
N THR A 57 2.04 -2.25 -4.03
CA THR A 57 3.33 -2.13 -4.69
C THR A 57 4.27 -3.29 -4.33
N SER A 58 5.06 -3.75 -5.31
CA SER A 58 6.20 -4.63 -5.05
C SER A 58 7.43 -3.81 -4.64
N LEU A 59 7.97 -4.12 -3.47
CA LEU A 59 9.30 -3.70 -2.98
C LEU A 59 10.21 -4.92 -2.81
N ALA A 60 9.96 -6.00 -3.55
CA ALA A 60 10.74 -7.23 -3.42
C ALA A 60 12.23 -6.96 -3.68
N ALA A 61 13.09 -7.42 -2.78
CA ALA A 61 14.53 -7.19 -2.81
C ALA A 61 14.95 -5.70 -2.90
N ALA A 62 14.09 -4.76 -2.51
CA ALA A 62 14.46 -3.35 -2.40
C ALA A 62 15.37 -3.10 -1.19
N GLU A 63 16.31 -2.17 -1.32
CA GLU A 63 17.10 -1.65 -0.21
C GLU A 63 16.45 -0.35 0.29
N ALA A 64 15.80 -0.40 1.45
CA ALA A 64 15.09 0.73 2.05
C ALA A 64 15.69 1.11 3.41
N ARG A 65 17.03 1.10 3.50
CA ARG A 65 17.75 1.48 4.72
C ARG A 65 17.47 2.94 5.05
N GLU A 66 17.13 3.22 6.31
CA GLU A 66 16.92 4.60 6.81
C GLU A 66 15.95 5.41 5.93
N THR A 67 15.01 4.71 5.29
CA THR A 67 13.99 5.33 4.44
C THR A 67 12.82 5.77 5.29
N ASN A 68 12.25 6.92 4.98
CA ASN A 68 11.11 7.45 5.70
C ASN A 68 9.79 7.00 5.07
N PHE A 69 9.06 6.12 5.74
CA PHE A 69 7.71 5.68 5.40
C PHE A 69 6.69 6.10 6.47
N GLU A 70 6.98 7.15 7.26
CA GLU A 70 6.06 7.61 8.31
C GLU A 70 4.67 7.87 7.74
N ASN A 71 3.65 7.23 8.33
CA ASN A 71 2.24 7.28 7.92
C ASN A 71 1.97 6.86 6.45
N ALA A 72 2.90 6.16 5.78
CA ALA A 72 2.67 5.64 4.44
C ALA A 72 1.67 4.48 4.44
N ASP A 73 0.92 4.35 3.35
CA ASP A 73 0.11 3.16 3.08
C ASP A 73 0.93 2.14 2.30
N LEU A 74 1.39 1.11 3.00
CA LEU A 74 2.10 -0.06 2.49
C LEU A 74 1.20 -1.31 2.53
N SER A 75 -0.12 -1.14 2.60
CA SER A 75 -1.03 -2.28 2.65
C SER A 75 -0.92 -3.13 1.39
N LYS A 76 -1.04 -4.45 1.53
CA LYS A 76 -0.98 -5.41 0.40
C LYS A 76 0.34 -5.39 -0.39
N THR A 77 1.38 -4.77 0.14
CA THR A 77 2.70 -4.73 -0.51
C THR A 77 3.37 -6.11 -0.53
N ILE A 78 4.25 -6.32 -1.50
CA ILE A 78 5.13 -7.49 -1.56
C ILE A 78 6.54 -7.04 -1.17
N LEU A 79 7.03 -7.52 -0.02
CA LEU A 79 8.31 -7.10 0.58
C LEU A 79 9.38 -8.19 0.53
N THR A 80 9.15 -9.29 -0.20
CA THR A 80 10.03 -10.49 -0.20
C THR A 80 11.50 -10.13 -0.34
N LYS A 81 12.33 -10.54 0.64
CA LYS A 81 13.79 -10.29 0.70
C LYS A 81 14.22 -8.81 0.74
N ALA A 82 13.32 -7.89 1.09
CA ALA A 82 13.66 -6.47 1.21
C ALA A 82 14.47 -6.17 2.49
N LEU A 83 15.18 -5.04 2.49
CA LEU A 83 15.96 -4.56 3.62
C LEU A 83 15.40 -3.22 4.13
N PHE A 84 14.71 -3.25 5.27
CA PHE A 84 14.12 -2.08 5.95
C PHE A 84 14.94 -1.67 7.19
N LEU A 85 16.26 -1.90 7.15
CA LEU A 85 17.17 -1.62 8.25
C LEU A 85 17.06 -0.16 8.70
N ARG A 86 16.67 0.08 9.96
CA ARG A 86 16.45 1.43 10.53
C ARG A 86 15.46 2.30 9.74
N ALA A 87 14.55 1.72 8.96
CA ALA A 87 13.51 2.49 8.29
C ALA A 87 12.54 3.10 9.31
N ASN A 88 12.01 4.30 9.00
CA ASN A 88 10.93 4.90 9.78
C ASN A 88 9.59 4.43 9.21
N LEU A 89 8.90 3.54 9.91
CA LEU A 89 7.57 3.01 9.57
C LEU A 89 6.52 3.48 10.59
N LYS A 90 6.80 4.57 11.32
CA LYS A 90 5.92 5.07 12.36
C LYS A 90 4.55 5.40 11.80
N GLY A 91 3.50 4.81 12.38
CA GLY A 91 2.12 4.99 11.92
C GLY A 91 1.83 4.45 10.52
N ALA A 92 2.77 3.74 9.87
CA ALA A 92 2.55 3.17 8.55
C ALA A 92 1.50 2.06 8.60
N ASN A 93 0.76 1.90 7.50
CA ASN A 93 -0.18 0.80 7.34
C ASN A 93 0.47 -0.31 6.52
N LEU A 94 0.78 -1.46 7.14
CA LEU A 94 1.27 -2.67 6.50
C LEU A 94 0.21 -3.78 6.48
N SER A 95 -1.07 -3.44 6.59
CA SER A 95 -2.15 -4.43 6.61
C SER A 95 -2.13 -5.29 5.34
N GLU A 96 -2.32 -6.60 5.49
CA GLU A 96 -2.31 -7.59 4.41
C GLU A 96 -0.98 -7.65 3.61
N ALA A 97 0.11 -7.06 4.10
CA ALA A 97 1.41 -7.12 3.43
C ALA A 97 2.01 -8.54 3.43
N PHE A 98 2.72 -8.90 2.37
CA PHE A 98 3.46 -10.14 2.25
C PHE A 98 4.97 -9.90 2.39
N ALA A 99 5.51 -10.18 3.57
CA ALA A 99 6.89 -9.97 3.96
C ALA A 99 7.57 -11.31 4.31
N ASP A 100 8.13 -11.98 3.29
CA ASP A 100 8.98 -13.16 3.47
C ASP A 100 10.46 -12.76 3.47
N ARG A 101 11.22 -13.16 4.51
CA ARG A 101 12.67 -12.94 4.62
C ARG A 101 13.08 -11.45 4.62
N VAL A 102 12.33 -10.60 5.30
CA VAL A 102 12.58 -9.16 5.38
C VAL A 102 13.37 -8.82 6.64
N VAL A 103 14.27 -7.84 6.52
CA VAL A 103 15.04 -7.33 7.67
C VAL A 103 14.45 -6.01 8.13
N PHE A 104 13.70 -6.01 9.23
CA PHE A 104 13.18 -4.81 9.91
C PHE A 104 14.05 -4.43 11.12
N ASP A 105 15.28 -4.94 11.21
CA ASP A 105 16.14 -4.68 12.36
C ASP A 105 16.39 -3.16 12.55
N GLY A 106 16.15 -2.68 13.76
CA GLY A 106 16.24 -1.28 14.15
C GLY A 106 15.18 -0.35 13.53
N ALA A 107 14.19 -0.88 12.79
CA ALA A 107 13.13 -0.06 12.21
C ALA A 107 12.19 0.50 13.29
N ASP A 108 11.63 1.68 13.03
CA ASP A 108 10.61 2.27 13.88
C ASP A 108 9.21 1.91 13.38
N LEU A 109 8.58 0.93 14.00
CA LEU A 109 7.19 0.50 13.76
C LEU A 109 6.23 1.10 14.79
N THR A 110 6.62 2.14 15.52
CA THR A 110 5.77 2.76 16.55
C THR A 110 4.42 3.16 15.95
N ASN A 111 3.33 2.72 16.56
CA ASN A 111 1.95 2.92 16.08
C ASN A 111 1.62 2.37 14.68
N ALA A 112 2.48 1.53 14.09
CA ALA A 112 2.20 0.90 12.80
C ALA A 112 1.00 -0.04 12.90
N ILE A 113 0.25 -0.17 11.80
CA ILE A 113 -0.91 -1.06 11.68
C ILE A 113 -0.50 -2.23 10.79
N VAL A 114 -0.45 -3.44 11.33
CA VAL A 114 0.17 -4.62 10.68
C VAL A 114 -0.84 -5.76 10.55
N LEU A 115 -2.12 -5.41 10.34
CA LEU A 115 -3.24 -6.36 10.42
C LEU A 115 -3.18 -7.41 9.33
N ASP A 116 -3.41 -8.67 9.68
CA ASP A 116 -3.53 -9.78 8.72
C ASP A 116 -2.33 -9.93 7.75
N ALA A 117 -1.16 -9.39 8.11
CA ALA A 117 0.06 -9.49 7.32
C ALA A 117 0.76 -10.84 7.52
N ILE A 118 1.55 -11.26 6.54
CA ILE A 118 2.42 -12.44 6.63
C ILE A 118 3.86 -11.95 6.72
N MET A 119 4.49 -12.14 7.87
CA MET A 119 5.86 -11.67 8.17
C MET A 119 6.81 -12.83 8.49
N SER A 120 6.71 -13.92 7.72
CA SER A 120 7.47 -15.15 7.93
C SER A 120 8.96 -14.99 7.60
N SER A 121 9.82 -15.68 8.35
CA SER A 121 11.28 -15.61 8.17
C SER A 121 11.89 -14.19 8.25
N SER A 122 11.15 -13.22 8.78
CA SER A 122 11.57 -11.82 8.89
C SER A 122 12.16 -11.53 10.28
N THR A 123 13.01 -10.52 10.40
CA THR A 123 13.69 -10.16 11.67
C THR A 123 13.28 -8.77 12.16
N PHE A 124 13.16 -8.64 13.49
CA PHE A 124 12.74 -7.40 14.18
C PHE A 124 13.69 -7.06 15.33
N THR A 125 14.99 -7.36 15.18
CA THR A 125 15.99 -7.11 16.22
C THR A 125 16.06 -5.62 16.49
N ASP A 126 15.90 -5.20 17.74
CA ASP A 126 15.92 -3.78 18.16
C ASP A 126 14.88 -2.88 17.46
N ALA A 127 13.84 -3.44 16.83
CA ALA A 127 12.77 -2.66 16.24
C ALA A 127 11.91 -2.00 17.34
N ALA A 128 11.52 -0.73 17.14
CA ALA A 128 10.60 -0.06 18.03
C ALA A 128 9.16 -0.43 17.64
N ILE A 129 8.41 -1.09 18.53
CA ILE A 129 7.06 -1.60 18.23
C ILE A 129 5.98 -1.02 19.15
N ALA A 130 6.31 0.02 19.93
CA ALA A 130 5.38 0.57 20.91
C ALA A 130 4.09 1.05 20.21
N GLY A 131 2.94 0.57 20.67
CA GLY A 131 1.65 0.88 20.05
C GLY A 131 1.44 0.27 18.65
N ALA A 132 2.32 -0.58 18.12
CA ALA A 132 2.06 -1.30 16.88
C ALA A 132 0.93 -2.34 17.09
N ASP A 133 0.11 -2.57 16.06
CA ASP A 133 -0.96 -3.57 16.08
C ASP A 133 -0.66 -4.73 15.12
N PHE A 134 -0.42 -5.91 15.68
CA PHE A 134 -0.12 -7.15 14.95
C PHE A 134 -1.31 -8.13 14.91
N SER A 135 -2.54 -7.62 15.04
CA SER A 135 -3.72 -8.49 15.09
C SER A 135 -3.85 -9.29 13.78
N GLY A 136 -3.92 -10.61 13.89
CA GLY A 136 -3.99 -11.50 12.73
C GLY A 136 -2.66 -11.69 11.98
N THR A 137 -1.58 -11.00 12.36
CA THR A 137 -0.28 -11.16 11.71
C THR A 137 0.30 -12.55 11.95
N ILE A 138 0.81 -13.17 10.87
CA ILE A 138 1.58 -14.41 10.96
C ILE A 138 3.06 -14.07 11.13
N LEU A 139 3.59 -14.36 12.32
CA LEU A 139 4.99 -14.15 12.69
C LEU A 139 5.64 -15.47 13.11
N ASP A 140 6.96 -15.55 12.94
CA ASP A 140 7.75 -16.65 13.48
C ASP A 140 7.69 -16.62 15.01
N ARG A 141 7.39 -17.77 15.63
CA ARG A 141 7.25 -17.89 17.10
C ARG A 141 8.45 -17.30 17.87
N TYR A 142 9.65 -17.42 17.32
CA TYR A 142 10.84 -16.85 17.93
C TYR A 142 10.79 -15.31 17.96
N GLN A 143 10.39 -14.67 16.85
CA GLN A 143 10.26 -13.21 16.76
C GLN A 143 9.17 -12.71 17.70
N THR A 144 8.00 -13.36 17.73
CA THR A 144 6.94 -13.04 18.70
C THR A 144 7.48 -13.10 20.13
N ALA A 145 8.20 -14.17 20.50
CA ALA A 145 8.76 -14.31 21.83
C ALA A 145 9.81 -13.23 22.17
N GLN A 146 10.61 -12.77 21.21
CA GLN A 146 11.55 -11.67 21.43
C GLN A 146 10.81 -10.34 21.61
N MET A 147 9.88 -10.03 20.71
CA MET A 147 9.09 -8.80 20.75
C MET A 147 8.26 -8.68 22.03
N CYS A 148 7.66 -9.78 22.50
CA CYS A 148 6.88 -9.80 23.75
C CYS A 148 7.68 -9.40 25.00
N LYS A 149 9.01 -9.40 24.97
CA LYS A 149 9.85 -8.95 26.09
C LYS A 149 9.79 -7.44 26.31
N TYR A 150 9.51 -6.67 25.25
CA TYR A 150 9.52 -5.20 25.28
C TYR A 150 8.27 -4.57 24.65
N ALA A 151 7.34 -5.37 24.12
CA ALA A 151 6.06 -4.91 23.61
C ALA A 151 5.28 -4.13 24.69
N GLU A 152 4.88 -2.92 24.34
CA GLU A 152 4.11 -2.01 25.19
C GLU A 152 3.26 -1.04 24.34
N GLY A 153 2.39 -0.27 24.99
CA GLY A 153 1.54 0.71 24.33
C GLY A 153 0.26 0.15 23.73
N VAL A 154 -0.56 1.09 23.23
CA VAL A 154 -1.85 0.84 22.59
C VAL A 154 -1.85 1.61 21.28
N ASN A 155 -2.24 0.96 20.20
CA ASN A 155 -2.32 1.62 18.92
C ASN A 155 -3.37 2.73 18.95
N PRO A 156 -3.03 3.99 18.61
CA PRO A 156 -3.95 5.11 18.73
C PRO A 156 -5.09 5.07 17.71
N VAL A 157 -4.98 4.27 16.65
CA VAL A 157 -5.99 4.13 15.59
C VAL A 157 -6.91 2.95 15.87
N THR A 158 -6.36 1.77 16.18
CA THR A 158 -7.16 0.55 16.37
C THR A 158 -7.62 0.36 17.81
N GLY A 159 -6.96 1.00 18.78
CA GLY A 159 -7.24 0.84 20.20
C GLY A 159 -6.77 -0.49 20.80
N ILE A 160 -6.03 -1.30 20.04
CA ILE A 160 -5.52 -2.60 20.50
C ILE A 160 -4.13 -2.43 21.14
N ALA A 161 -3.92 -3.10 22.28
CA ALA A 161 -2.61 -3.14 22.92
C ALA A 161 -1.64 -4.01 22.11
N THR A 162 -0.39 -3.54 21.94
CA THR A 162 0.62 -4.27 21.16
C THR A 162 0.85 -5.68 21.69
N ARG A 163 0.89 -5.84 23.02
CA ARG A 163 1.06 -7.13 23.69
C ARG A 163 -0.08 -8.11 23.38
N ASP A 164 -1.31 -7.62 23.34
CA ASP A 164 -2.51 -8.42 23.08
C ASP A 164 -2.53 -8.87 21.61
N SER A 165 -2.23 -7.94 20.69
CA SER A 165 -2.16 -8.23 19.25
C SER A 165 -1.09 -9.28 18.90
N LEU A 166 0.04 -9.27 19.61
CA LEU A 166 1.11 -10.26 19.49
C LEU A 166 0.79 -11.61 20.17
N GLY A 167 -0.28 -11.69 20.96
CA GLY A 167 -0.60 -12.89 21.74
C GLY A 167 0.43 -13.21 22.82
N CYS A 168 1.06 -12.19 23.41
CA CYS A 168 2.02 -12.37 24.50
C CYS A 168 1.33 -13.03 25.72
N ARG A 169 2.00 -14.01 26.32
CA ARG A 169 1.53 -14.72 27.52
C ARG A 169 2.49 -14.54 28.68
#